data_AF-A0A8E2F0B8-F1
#
_entry.id   AF-A0A8E2F0B8-F1
#
_cell.length_a   1.000
_cell.length_b   1.000
_cell.length_c   1.000
_cell.angle_alpha   90.00
_cell.angle_beta   90.00
_cell.angle_gamma   90.00
#
_symmetry.space_group_name_H-M   'P 1'
#
loop_
_entity.id
_entity.type
_entity.pdbx_description
1 polymer ?
#
loop_
_entity_poly.entity_id
_entity_poly.type
_entity_poly.pdbx_seq_one_letter_code
_entity_poly.pdbx_strand_id
1 'polypeptide(L)'
;MDKVDIRPTCLRGVARPKSEVSVDAAKYWFEHESVVNYEHLCASFAMAFSCLALFDSGHLQINTEDLSNVIAMSTGNSIYVASPLLCDPSQEPVGLEMKRIIGNIGKPGIAMLVPPLNLRVRAPDPTSWRLVAHDDFDGKSYDRFAQTSMQLSLSGREQGLRLQNYGLCDKQVILLESVISVYDRGKWIADVDVLRALRPNICRGCRGRGHSELCRNDSCSASTGRTIGEQPEFRKIAIDCWEELLEAPEDACVVRAHGNWIGRLAATCVAYQMGRHVSILPEDVCWKCVDKLNKDQQDVVFIS
;
A
#
# COMPACT_ATOMS: atom_id res chain seq x y z
N MET A 1 9.24 0.37 38.49
CA MET A 1 10.33 -0.44 37.91
C MET A 1 9.98 -1.87 38.23
N ASP A 2 9.74 -2.69 37.21
CA ASP A 2 10.27 -4.05 37.11
C ASP A 2 9.91 -4.58 35.71
N LYS A 3 10.96 -4.87 34.95
CA LYS A 3 10.91 -5.42 33.59
C LYS A 3 10.77 -6.93 33.71
N VAL A 4 9.84 -7.53 32.96
CA VAL A 4 9.84 -8.98 32.73
C VAL A 4 10.24 -9.22 31.29
N ASP A 5 11.43 -9.78 31.14
CA ASP A 5 12.09 -10.19 29.91
C ASP A 5 11.53 -11.56 29.49
N ILE A 6 11.02 -11.69 28.26
CA ILE A 6 10.55 -12.97 27.72
C ILE A 6 11.46 -13.33 26.54
N ARG A 7 12.37 -14.29 26.78
CA ARG A 7 13.11 -14.98 25.71
C ARG A 7 12.34 -16.24 25.28
N PRO A 8 12.27 -16.56 23.97
CA PRO A 8 11.65 -17.79 23.52
C PRO A 8 12.64 -18.97 23.62
N THR A 9 12.28 -19.99 24.40
CA THR A 9 12.99 -21.26 24.44
C THR A 9 12.23 -22.28 23.62
N CYS A 10 12.82 -22.71 22.50
CA CYS A 10 12.35 -23.84 21.70
C CYS A 10 12.41 -25.14 22.53
N LEU A 11 11.31 -25.89 22.61
CA LEU A 11 11.33 -27.29 23.07
C LEU A 11 10.56 -28.17 22.09
N ARG A 12 11.30 -29.10 21.49
CA ARG A 12 10.81 -30.23 20.70
C ARG A 12 10.12 -31.25 21.62
N GLY A 13 9.24 -32.04 21.00
CA GLY A 13 8.15 -32.76 21.66
C GLY A 13 8.53 -33.86 22.65
N VAL A 14 7.55 -34.22 23.48
CA VAL A 14 7.38 -35.54 24.08
C VAL A 14 5.87 -35.83 24.23
N ALA A 15 5.56 -37.12 24.16
CA ALA A 15 4.29 -37.84 24.03
C ALA A 15 3.09 -37.47 24.93
N ARG A 16 1.90 -37.82 24.42
CA ARG A 16 0.61 -37.88 25.16
C ARG A 16 0.55 -39.09 26.11
N PRO A 17 -0.19 -38.97 27.22
CA PRO A 17 -1.05 -40.04 27.71
C PRO A 17 -2.52 -39.61 27.87
N LYS A 18 -3.38 -40.62 27.98
CA LYS A 18 -4.85 -40.61 27.84
C LYS A 18 -5.59 -40.27 29.15
N SER A 19 -6.80 -39.71 28.96
CA SER A 19 -8.04 -39.80 29.77
C SER A 19 -8.02 -39.33 31.23
N GLU A 20 -8.78 -38.27 31.57
CA GLU A 20 -10.18 -38.34 32.04
C GLU A 20 -10.80 -36.94 32.27
N VAL A 21 -11.96 -36.75 31.62
CA VAL A 21 -13.16 -35.96 31.98
C VAL A 21 -12.98 -34.52 32.51
N SER A 22 -13.06 -33.53 31.61
CA SER A 22 -13.46 -32.15 31.94
C SER A 22 -14.93 -31.93 31.57
N VAL A 23 -15.68 -31.33 32.50
CA VAL A 23 -17.10 -31.02 32.38
C VAL A 23 -17.35 -29.97 31.29
N ASP A 24 -18.35 -30.25 30.44
CA ASP A 24 -18.77 -29.52 29.24
C ASP A 24 -19.08 -28.02 29.49
N ALA A 25 -18.22 -27.13 29.01
CA ALA A 25 -18.54 -25.71 28.75
C ALA A 25 -18.56 -25.36 27.25
N ALA A 26 -18.33 -26.36 26.37
CA ALA A 26 -18.18 -26.17 24.93
C ALA A 26 -19.46 -26.44 24.12
N LYS A 27 -20.62 -26.59 24.77
CA LYS A 27 -21.83 -27.13 24.12
C LYS A 27 -22.81 -26.11 23.53
N TYR A 28 -22.42 -24.83 23.40
CA TYR A 28 -23.31 -23.79 22.85
C TYR A 28 -22.70 -22.94 21.72
N TRP A 29 -21.58 -23.34 21.13
CA TRP A 29 -20.96 -22.60 20.03
C TRP A 29 -21.04 -23.40 18.72
N PHE A 30 -21.97 -22.99 17.85
CA PHE A 30 -22.08 -23.26 16.41
C PHE A 30 -21.93 -24.72 15.94
N GLU A 31 -23.03 -25.49 15.94
CA GLU A 31 -23.20 -26.64 15.04
C GLU A 31 -23.58 -26.15 13.63
N HIS A 32 -22.58 -25.69 12.88
CA HIS A 32 -22.55 -25.74 11.41
C HIS A 32 -21.10 -25.51 10.95
N GLU A 33 -20.21 -26.45 11.27
CA GLU A 33 -18.90 -26.54 10.66
C GLU A 33 -19.06 -26.96 9.20
N SER A 34 -19.14 -25.99 8.28
CA SER A 34 -18.52 -26.20 6.99
C SER A 34 -17.02 -26.16 7.24
N VAL A 35 -16.37 -27.33 7.21
CA VAL A 35 -14.91 -27.45 7.22
C VAL A 35 -14.41 -26.81 5.92
N VAL A 36 -14.17 -25.50 5.95
CA VAL A 36 -13.42 -24.82 4.89
C VAL A 36 -11.98 -25.27 5.07
N ASN A 37 -11.46 -25.97 4.06
CA ASN A 37 -10.11 -26.52 4.10
C ASN A 37 -9.09 -25.35 4.13
N TYR A 38 -8.48 -25.09 5.29
CA TYR A 38 -7.67 -23.88 5.55
C TYR A 38 -6.26 -23.90 4.92
N GLU A 39 -5.87 -24.92 4.16
CA GLU A 39 -4.49 -25.07 3.65
C GLU A 39 -4.14 -24.13 2.48
N HIS A 40 -5.07 -23.32 1.96
CA HIS A 40 -4.81 -22.41 0.83
C HIS A 40 -5.49 -21.03 0.93
N LEU A 41 -5.82 -20.52 2.13
CA LEU A 41 -6.23 -19.11 2.24
C LEU A 41 -5.00 -18.22 2.02
N CYS A 42 -4.82 -17.75 0.78
CA CYS A 42 -3.94 -16.62 0.51
C CYS A 42 -4.59 -15.38 1.12
N ALA A 43 -4.29 -15.12 2.40
CA ALA A 43 -4.92 -14.08 3.19
C ALA A 43 -4.90 -12.75 2.41
N SER A 44 -6.08 -12.12 2.25
CA SER A 44 -6.24 -10.84 1.56
C SER A 44 -6.89 -9.78 2.45
N PHE A 45 -6.73 -8.49 2.13
CA PHE A 45 -7.42 -7.41 2.84
C PHE A 45 -8.94 -7.59 2.82
N ALA A 46 -9.49 -8.16 1.74
CA ALA A 46 -10.91 -8.51 1.65
C ALA A 46 -11.34 -9.51 2.74
N MET A 47 -10.51 -10.51 3.06
CA MET A 47 -10.77 -11.41 4.18
C MET A 47 -10.72 -10.68 5.52
N ALA A 48 -9.72 -9.81 5.71
CA ALA A 48 -9.63 -9.02 6.94
C ALA A 48 -10.87 -8.15 7.14
N PHE A 49 -11.36 -7.48 6.09
CA PHE A 49 -12.60 -6.69 6.15
C PHE A 49 -13.85 -7.55 6.41
N SER A 50 -13.95 -8.73 5.81
CA SER A 50 -15.05 -9.66 6.07
C SER A 50 -15.07 -10.11 7.54
N CYS A 51 -13.91 -10.51 8.08
CA CYS A 51 -13.77 -10.88 9.49
C CYS A 51 -14.10 -9.71 10.43
N LEU A 52 -13.61 -8.50 10.12
CA LEU A 52 -13.91 -7.31 10.92
C LEU A 52 -15.40 -7.00 10.92
N ALA A 53 -16.08 -7.09 9.78
CA ALA A 53 -17.52 -6.89 9.68
C ALA A 53 -18.30 -7.93 10.50
N LEU A 54 -17.86 -9.20 10.46
CA LEU A 54 -18.45 -10.27 11.26
C LEU A 54 -18.26 -10.03 12.76
N PHE A 55 -17.05 -9.67 13.20
CA PHE A 55 -16.78 -9.44 14.62
C PHE A 55 -17.48 -8.20 15.17
N ASP A 56 -17.58 -7.14 14.38
CA ASP A 56 -18.24 -5.90 14.80
C ASP A 56 -19.77 -6.06 14.85
N SER A 57 -20.35 -6.76 13.88
CA SER A 57 -21.81 -6.97 13.81
C SER A 57 -22.32 -8.19 14.58
N GLY A 58 -21.47 -9.20 14.79
CA GLY A 58 -21.82 -10.50 15.33
C GLY A 58 -22.56 -11.45 14.37
N HIS A 59 -22.92 -11.02 13.15
CA HIS A 59 -23.75 -11.82 12.24
C HIS A 59 -23.54 -11.57 10.74
N LEU A 60 -22.87 -10.47 10.34
CA LEU A 60 -22.69 -10.15 8.92
C LEU A 60 -21.57 -10.98 8.32
N GLN A 61 -21.95 -11.92 7.47
CA GLN A 61 -21.05 -12.68 6.62
C GLN A 61 -21.06 -12.07 5.21
N ILE A 62 -19.99 -11.36 4.86
CA ILE A 62 -19.84 -10.72 3.55
C ILE A 62 -18.87 -11.54 2.72
N ASN A 63 -19.25 -11.86 1.48
CA ASN A 63 -18.37 -12.58 0.57
C ASN A 63 -17.13 -11.72 0.24
N THR A 64 -15.95 -12.33 0.23
CA THR A 64 -14.68 -11.61 0.04
C THR A 64 -14.54 -11.05 -1.37
N GLU A 65 -15.22 -11.65 -2.35
CA GLU A 65 -15.29 -11.16 -3.74
C GLU A 65 -15.89 -9.74 -3.80
N ASP A 66 -16.92 -9.48 -3.00
CA ASP A 66 -17.59 -8.17 -2.89
C ASP A 66 -16.70 -7.12 -2.20
N LEU A 67 -15.62 -7.54 -1.54
CA LEU A 67 -14.71 -6.70 -0.78
C LEU A 67 -13.34 -6.54 -1.45
N SER A 68 -13.17 -7.06 -2.67
CA SER A 68 -11.88 -7.09 -3.40
C SER A 68 -11.24 -5.72 -3.64
N ASN A 69 -12.04 -4.66 -3.68
CA ASN A 69 -11.60 -3.28 -3.91
C ASN A 69 -11.75 -2.39 -2.66
N VAL A 70 -12.08 -2.95 -1.50
CA VAL A 70 -12.26 -2.15 -0.28
C VAL A 70 -10.89 -1.72 0.26
N ILE A 71 -10.77 -0.42 0.56
CA ILE A 71 -9.54 0.20 1.08
C ILE A 71 -9.63 0.50 2.58
N ALA A 72 -10.85 0.66 3.10
CA ALA A 72 -11.12 0.89 4.50
C ALA A 72 -12.56 0.50 4.88
N MET A 73 -12.81 0.27 6.16
CA MET A 73 -14.13 0.01 6.73
C MET A 73 -14.39 0.97 7.88
N SER A 74 -15.50 1.69 7.86
CA SER A 74 -15.98 2.50 8.99
C SER A 74 -17.17 1.84 9.66
N THR A 75 -17.10 1.71 10.98
CA THR A 75 -18.20 1.23 11.82
C THR A 75 -18.09 1.84 13.22
N GLY A 76 -19.23 2.22 13.80
CA GLY A 76 -19.29 2.87 15.11
C GLY A 76 -18.41 4.12 15.19
N ASN A 77 -17.37 4.07 16.03
CA ASN A 77 -16.37 5.14 16.22
C ASN A 77 -14.99 4.77 15.68
N SER A 78 -14.92 3.80 14.76
CA SER A 78 -13.68 3.25 14.24
C SER A 78 -13.65 3.28 12.71
N ILE A 79 -12.49 3.58 12.16
CA ILE A 79 -12.15 3.40 10.75
C ILE A 79 -10.96 2.46 10.69
N TYR A 80 -11.16 1.28 10.10
CA TYR A 80 -10.13 0.29 9.87
C TYR A 80 -9.58 0.48 8.46
N VAL A 81 -8.29 0.75 8.33
CA VAL A 81 -7.63 1.07 7.06
C VAL A 81 -6.54 0.04 6.79
N ALA A 82 -6.43 -0.42 5.55
CA ALA A 82 -5.32 -1.26 5.13
C ALA A 82 -4.00 -0.49 5.32
N SER A 83 -3.02 -1.07 6.02
CA SER A 83 -1.78 -0.37 6.36
C SER A 83 -0.99 0.22 5.18
N PRO A 84 -1.02 -0.32 3.93
CA PRO A 84 -0.33 0.29 2.79
C PRO A 84 -0.81 1.70 2.45
N LEU A 85 -2.01 2.12 2.89
CA LEU A 85 -2.48 3.51 2.72
C LEU A 85 -1.78 4.50 3.66
N LEU A 86 -1.10 4.00 4.69
CA LEU A 86 -0.62 4.78 5.84
C LEU A 86 0.85 4.47 6.14
N CYS A 87 1.62 4.04 5.14
CA CYS A 87 3.04 3.79 5.26
C CYS A 87 3.80 4.22 4.01
N ASP A 88 5.12 4.32 4.16
CA ASP A 88 6.00 4.54 3.03
C ASP A 88 5.94 3.34 2.08
N PRO A 89 5.87 3.54 0.76
CA PRO A 89 5.82 2.43 -0.18
C PRO A 89 7.14 1.63 -0.24
N SER A 90 8.25 2.16 0.30
CA SER A 90 9.52 1.43 0.49
C SER A 90 9.47 0.46 1.68
N GLN A 91 8.56 0.68 2.63
CA GLN A 91 8.35 -0.22 3.76
C GLN A 91 7.48 -1.38 3.31
N GLU A 92 7.81 -2.58 3.74
CA GLU A 92 6.93 -3.72 3.58
C GLU A 92 5.98 -3.78 4.77
N PRO A 93 4.68 -3.50 4.61
CA PRO A 93 3.73 -3.70 5.69
C PRO A 93 3.69 -5.18 6.07
N VAL A 94 3.61 -5.45 7.37
CA VAL A 94 3.70 -6.83 7.89
C VAL A 94 2.40 -7.58 7.57
N GLY A 95 2.41 -8.37 6.50
CA GLY A 95 1.26 -9.20 6.10
C GLY A 95 0.01 -8.37 5.78
N LEU A 96 -1.13 -8.71 6.42
CA LEU A 96 -2.41 -8.01 6.29
C LEU A 96 -2.66 -7.04 7.45
N GLU A 97 -1.68 -6.21 7.78
CA GLU A 97 -1.84 -5.28 8.87
C GLU A 97 -2.96 -4.27 8.59
N MET A 98 -3.89 -4.15 9.53
CA MET A 98 -4.98 -3.19 9.53
C MET A 98 -4.73 -2.16 10.63
N LYS A 99 -4.78 -0.87 10.29
CA LYS A 99 -4.66 0.22 11.26
C LYS A 99 -6.05 0.73 11.63
N ARG A 100 -6.32 0.86 12.93
CA ARG A 100 -7.55 1.48 13.44
C ARG A 100 -7.31 2.97 13.71
N ILE A 101 -8.16 3.80 13.11
CA ILE A 101 -8.26 5.24 13.36
C ILE A 101 -9.55 5.49 14.15
N ILE A 102 -9.47 6.32 15.18
CA ILE A 102 -10.65 6.74 15.95
C ILE A 102 -11.39 7.79 15.13
N GLY A 103 -12.67 7.54 14.83
CA GLY A 103 -13.51 8.43 14.03
C GLY A 103 -14.61 7.67 13.31
N ASN A 104 -15.53 8.40 12.68
CA ASN A 104 -16.53 7.83 11.79
C ASN A 104 -16.69 8.70 10.54
N ILE A 105 -17.32 8.15 9.52
CA ILE A 105 -17.62 8.86 8.27
C ILE A 105 -19.07 9.37 8.19
N GLY A 106 -19.78 9.39 9.33
CA GLY A 106 -21.16 9.86 9.43
C GLY A 106 -22.21 8.97 8.74
N LYS A 107 -21.92 7.67 8.56
CA LYS A 107 -22.86 6.71 7.96
C LYS A 107 -23.41 5.74 9.01
N PRO A 108 -24.71 5.38 8.94
CA PRO A 108 -25.27 4.34 9.78
C PRO A 108 -24.79 2.95 9.32
N GLY A 109 -24.64 2.02 10.27
CA GLY A 109 -24.17 0.66 9.99
C GLY A 109 -22.68 0.61 9.61
N ILE A 110 -22.33 -0.35 8.76
CA ILE A 110 -20.96 -0.54 8.26
C ILE A 110 -20.82 0.12 6.88
N ALA A 111 -19.82 0.97 6.74
CA ALA A 111 -19.47 1.57 5.46
C ALA A 111 -18.11 1.06 4.97
N MET A 112 -18.11 0.41 3.82
CA MET A 112 -16.92 -0.05 3.12
C MET A 112 -16.48 1.00 2.11
N LEU A 113 -15.31 1.57 2.29
CA LEU A 113 -14.77 2.59 1.39
C LEU A 113 -14.13 1.91 0.19
N VAL A 114 -14.54 2.31 -1.01
CA VAL A 114 -14.05 1.78 -2.28
C VAL A 114 -13.55 2.91 -3.20
N PRO A 115 -12.46 2.74 -3.94
CA PRO A 115 -12.00 3.75 -4.89
C PRO A 115 -13.00 3.87 -6.07
N PRO A 116 -13.07 5.03 -6.74
CA PRO A 116 -13.89 5.19 -7.93
C PRO A 116 -13.33 4.33 -9.08
N LEU A 117 -14.22 3.87 -9.98
CA LEU A 117 -13.82 3.06 -11.15
C LEU A 117 -12.92 3.81 -12.12
N ASN A 118 -13.16 5.11 -12.29
CA ASN A 118 -12.43 5.96 -13.23
C ASN A 118 -11.58 6.96 -12.46
N LEU A 119 -10.33 6.60 -12.19
CA LEU A 119 -9.33 7.52 -11.66
C LEU A 119 -8.89 8.48 -12.76
N ARG A 120 -8.66 9.73 -12.38
CA ARG A 120 -8.23 10.78 -13.31
C ARG A 120 -6.83 11.23 -12.94
N VAL A 121 -6.00 11.43 -13.95
CA VAL A 121 -4.71 12.11 -13.81
C VAL A 121 -4.81 13.43 -14.58
N ARG A 122 -4.27 14.51 -14.00
CA ARG A 122 -4.23 15.82 -14.65
C ARG A 122 -3.45 15.71 -15.96
N ALA A 123 -4.10 16.07 -17.05
CA ALA A 123 -3.44 16.20 -18.33
C ALA A 123 -2.40 17.33 -18.28
N PRO A 124 -1.28 17.21 -19.02
CA PRO A 124 -0.40 18.33 -19.28
C PRO A 124 -1.16 19.54 -19.80
N ASP A 125 -0.79 20.76 -19.37
CA ASP A 125 -1.41 22.00 -19.84
C ASP A 125 -0.73 22.44 -21.15
N PRO A 126 -1.39 22.30 -22.32
CA PRO A 126 -0.80 22.64 -23.61
C PRO A 126 -0.57 24.15 -23.79
N THR A 127 -1.17 24.98 -22.93
CA THR A 127 -1.04 26.44 -22.97
C THR A 127 0.03 26.97 -22.02
N SER A 128 0.54 26.10 -21.14
CA SER A 128 1.63 26.44 -20.24
C SER A 128 2.92 26.57 -21.04
N TRP A 129 3.50 27.76 -21.05
CA TRP A 129 4.84 28.02 -21.59
C TRP A 129 5.96 27.52 -20.67
N ARG A 130 5.62 26.91 -19.53
CA ARG A 130 6.61 26.32 -18.62
C ARG A 130 7.28 25.17 -19.36
N LEU A 131 8.48 25.42 -19.85
CA LEU A 131 9.34 24.40 -20.41
C LEU A 131 9.60 23.37 -19.31
N VAL A 132 9.14 22.14 -19.51
CA VAL A 132 9.50 21.01 -18.66
C VAL A 132 10.97 20.72 -18.91
N ALA A 133 11.80 20.97 -17.90
CA ALA A 133 13.22 20.73 -17.99
C ALA A 133 13.51 19.31 -17.51
N HIS A 134 13.96 18.45 -18.43
CA HIS A 134 14.42 17.10 -18.10
C HIS A 134 15.93 17.13 -17.88
N ASP A 135 16.32 17.60 -16.71
CA ASP A 135 17.72 17.67 -16.31
C ASP A 135 18.26 16.27 -15.98
N ASP A 136 19.56 16.09 -16.23
CA ASP A 136 20.24 14.85 -15.89
C ASP A 136 20.30 14.67 -14.37
N PHE A 137 20.10 13.43 -13.94
CA PHE A 137 20.19 13.07 -12.55
C PHE A 137 21.63 13.18 -12.05
N ASP A 138 21.82 14.00 -11.02
CA ASP A 138 23.13 14.38 -10.48
C ASP A 138 23.68 13.40 -9.43
N GLY A 139 23.02 12.27 -9.21
CA GLY A 139 23.43 11.28 -8.22
C GLY A 139 23.03 11.61 -6.78
N LYS A 140 22.32 12.74 -6.57
CA LYS A 140 21.94 13.21 -5.24
C LYS A 140 20.44 13.05 -4.98
N SER A 141 20.14 12.71 -3.73
CA SER A 141 18.77 12.63 -3.24
C SER A 141 18.34 13.98 -2.65
N TYR A 142 17.18 14.46 -3.06
CA TYR A 142 16.55 15.68 -2.57
C TYR A 142 15.07 15.44 -2.33
N ASP A 143 14.44 16.25 -1.48
CA ASP A 143 12.97 16.33 -1.44
C ASP A 143 12.51 17.48 -2.34
N ARG A 144 12.05 17.15 -3.54
CA ARG A 144 11.49 18.11 -4.49
C ARG A 144 9.95 18.11 -4.49
N PHE A 145 9.36 17.23 -3.68
CA PHE A 145 7.92 17.00 -3.56
C PHE A 145 7.37 17.43 -2.19
N ALA A 146 8.10 18.25 -1.42
CA ALA A 146 7.78 18.66 -0.05
C ALA A 146 6.38 19.28 0.14
N GLN A 147 5.78 19.83 -0.92
CA GLN A 147 4.46 20.47 -0.90
C GLN A 147 3.33 19.55 -1.41
N THR A 148 3.64 18.26 -1.56
CA THR A 148 2.68 17.22 -1.90
C THR A 148 1.81 16.88 -0.69
N SER A 149 0.52 16.73 -0.91
CA SER A 149 -0.43 16.21 0.06
C SER A 149 -1.37 15.20 -0.57
N MET A 150 -1.85 14.25 0.23
CA MET A 150 -2.88 13.28 -0.18
C MET A 150 -4.11 13.48 0.70
N GLN A 151 -5.29 13.50 0.08
CA GLN A 151 -6.55 13.78 0.78
C GLN A 151 -7.60 12.74 0.41
N LEU A 152 -8.33 12.24 1.40
CA LEU A 152 -9.49 11.38 1.21
C LEU A 152 -10.75 12.25 1.13
N SER A 153 -11.57 12.03 0.11
CA SER A 153 -12.89 12.65 -0.05
C SER A 153 -13.94 11.60 -0.35
N LEU A 154 -15.20 11.90 -0.05
CA LEU A 154 -16.33 11.01 -0.31
C LEU A 154 -17.12 11.60 -1.48
N SER A 155 -17.35 10.81 -2.54
CA SER A 155 -18.10 11.32 -3.69
C SER A 155 -19.62 11.38 -3.44
N GLY A 156 -20.08 10.73 -2.37
CA GLY A 156 -21.50 10.58 -2.03
C GLY A 156 -22.20 9.46 -2.80
N ARG A 157 -21.52 8.77 -3.72
CA ARG A 157 -22.09 7.59 -4.39
C ARG A 157 -22.06 6.40 -3.43
N GLU A 158 -23.23 5.81 -3.23
CA GLU A 158 -23.44 4.70 -2.32
C GLU A 158 -24.15 3.54 -3.01
N GLN A 159 -23.71 2.33 -2.67
CA GLN A 159 -24.37 1.10 -3.08
C GLN A 159 -24.56 0.20 -1.87
N GLY A 160 -25.80 -0.19 -1.57
CA GLY A 160 -26.05 -1.18 -0.51
C GLY A 160 -25.59 -2.56 -0.98
N LEU A 161 -24.87 -3.29 -0.13
CA LEU A 161 -24.59 -4.70 -0.38
C LEU A 161 -25.84 -5.53 -0.09
N ARG A 162 -26.26 -6.34 -1.07
CA ARG A 162 -27.34 -7.31 -0.86
C ARG A 162 -26.76 -8.53 -0.17
N LEU A 163 -26.96 -8.59 1.14
CA LEU A 163 -26.60 -9.77 1.93
C LEU A 163 -27.71 -10.83 1.82
N GLN A 164 -27.35 -12.12 1.86
CA GLN A 164 -28.30 -13.24 1.74
C GLN A 164 -29.14 -13.47 3.02
N ASN A 165 -29.44 -12.41 3.76
CA ASN A 165 -30.21 -12.49 5.01
C ASN A 165 -31.66 -12.12 4.72
N TYR A 166 -32.51 -13.15 4.58
CA TYR A 166 -33.96 -12.97 4.42
C TYR A 166 -34.54 -12.29 5.67
N GLY A 167 -35.17 -11.12 5.52
CA GLY A 167 -35.98 -10.47 6.57
C GLY A 167 -35.43 -9.19 7.22
N LEU A 168 -34.21 -8.75 6.89
CA LEU A 168 -33.65 -7.47 7.36
C LEU A 168 -33.87 -6.38 6.30
N CYS A 169 -34.58 -5.31 6.66
CA CYS A 169 -34.91 -4.19 5.75
C CYS A 169 -33.87 -3.06 5.76
N ASP A 170 -33.01 -2.99 6.79
CA ASP A 170 -32.01 -1.94 6.92
C ASP A 170 -30.75 -2.24 6.09
N LYS A 171 -30.20 -1.19 5.43
CA LYS A 171 -28.89 -1.26 4.78
C LYS A 171 -27.80 -1.37 5.85
N GLN A 172 -27.54 -2.57 6.32
CA GLN A 172 -26.52 -2.82 7.34
C GLN A 172 -25.10 -2.59 6.81
N VAL A 173 -24.89 -2.78 5.50
CA VAL A 173 -23.59 -2.55 4.84
C VAL A 173 -23.77 -1.76 3.56
N ILE A 174 -22.95 -0.71 3.41
CA ILE A 174 -22.87 0.09 2.19
C ILE A 174 -21.45 0.09 1.64
N LEU A 175 -21.31 0.03 0.33
CA LEU A 175 -20.12 0.48 -0.40
C LEU A 175 -20.23 1.98 -0.61
N LEU A 176 -19.24 2.72 -0.15
CA LEU A 176 -19.16 4.17 -0.27
C LEU A 176 -17.96 4.54 -1.13
N GLU A 177 -18.23 5.15 -2.28
CA GLU A 177 -17.17 5.60 -3.17
C GLU A 177 -16.37 6.72 -2.51
N SER A 178 -15.06 6.48 -2.39
CA SER A 178 -14.10 7.27 -1.64
C SER A 178 -12.89 7.53 -2.51
N VAL A 179 -12.58 8.80 -2.74
CA VAL A 179 -11.53 9.24 -3.67
C VAL A 179 -10.34 9.71 -2.85
N ILE A 180 -9.18 9.07 -3.07
CA ILE A 180 -7.90 9.58 -2.57
C ILE A 180 -7.30 10.43 -3.69
N SER A 181 -7.05 11.71 -3.43
CA SER A 181 -6.51 12.63 -4.42
C SER A 181 -5.17 13.18 -3.98
N VAL A 182 -4.25 13.32 -4.92
CA VAL A 182 -2.93 13.95 -4.77
C VAL A 182 -3.04 15.42 -5.14
N TYR A 183 -2.46 16.27 -4.31
CA TYR A 183 -2.32 17.70 -4.54
C TYR A 183 -0.87 18.13 -4.39
N ASP A 184 -0.46 19.10 -5.20
CA ASP A 184 0.79 19.83 -5.01
C ASP A 184 0.52 21.32 -4.92
N ARG A 185 1.02 21.97 -3.88
CA ARG A 185 0.80 23.41 -3.64
C ARG A 185 -0.69 23.80 -3.71
N GLY A 186 -1.57 22.91 -3.25
CA GLY A 186 -3.03 23.09 -3.28
C GLY A 186 -3.69 22.87 -4.65
N LYS A 187 -2.93 22.50 -5.70
CA LYS A 187 -3.48 22.14 -7.02
C LYS A 187 -3.65 20.64 -7.13
N TRP A 188 -4.81 20.20 -7.61
CA TRP A 188 -5.09 18.80 -7.87
C TRP A 188 -4.16 18.25 -8.96
N ILE A 189 -3.66 17.03 -8.73
CA ILE A 189 -2.75 16.30 -9.64
C ILE A 189 -3.42 15.04 -10.18
N ALA A 190 -3.96 14.20 -9.31
CA ALA A 190 -4.56 12.94 -9.72
C ALA A 190 -5.43 12.36 -8.61
N ASP A 191 -6.39 11.53 -8.98
CA ASP A 191 -7.05 10.58 -8.10
C ASP A 191 -6.26 9.27 -8.12
N VAL A 192 -6.18 8.55 -7.00
CA VAL A 192 -5.30 7.39 -6.87
C VAL A 192 -5.92 6.17 -6.19
N ASP A 193 -5.53 4.99 -6.67
CA ASP A 193 -5.76 3.71 -6.02
C ASP A 193 -4.44 3.16 -5.48
N VAL A 194 -4.24 3.38 -4.18
CA VAL A 194 -3.01 3.05 -3.47
C VAL A 194 -2.78 1.54 -3.40
N LEU A 195 -3.83 0.76 -3.07
CA LEU A 195 -3.68 -0.69 -2.91
C LEU A 195 -3.32 -1.36 -4.24
N ARG A 196 -3.91 -0.89 -5.33
CA ARG A 196 -3.61 -1.42 -6.67
C ARG A 196 -2.20 -1.03 -7.13
N ALA A 197 -1.79 0.22 -6.91
CA ALA A 197 -0.43 0.66 -7.21
C ALA A 197 0.61 -0.18 -6.45
N LEU A 198 0.38 -0.42 -5.16
CA LEU A 198 1.31 -1.14 -4.29
C LEU A 198 1.22 -2.67 -4.37
N ARG A 199 0.56 -3.28 -5.37
CA ARG A 199 0.60 -4.75 -5.50
C ARG A 199 2.02 -5.23 -5.85
N PRO A 200 2.49 -6.37 -5.29
CA PRO A 200 3.87 -6.84 -5.47
C PRO A 200 4.27 -7.09 -6.93
N ASN A 201 3.32 -7.47 -7.78
CA ASN A 201 3.55 -7.70 -9.21
C ASN A 201 3.63 -6.40 -10.04
N ILE A 202 3.20 -5.27 -9.46
CA ILE A 202 3.08 -3.97 -10.13
C ILE A 202 4.23 -3.04 -9.69
N CYS A 203 4.35 -2.80 -8.39
CA CYS A 203 5.46 -2.04 -7.82
C CYS A 203 6.57 -3.00 -7.41
N ARG A 204 7.59 -3.12 -8.27
CA ARG A 204 8.81 -3.90 -8.03
C ARG A 204 9.79 -3.08 -7.21
N GLY A 205 9.42 -2.82 -5.97
CA GLY A 205 10.37 -2.36 -4.96
C GLY A 205 11.15 -3.53 -4.42
N CYS A 206 12.37 -3.27 -4.00
CA CYS A 206 13.13 -4.15 -3.13
C CYS A 206 12.52 -4.11 -1.72
N ARG A 207 11.24 -4.53 -1.62
CA ARG A 207 10.48 -4.62 -0.38
C ARG A 207 11.26 -5.55 0.56
N GLY A 208 11.87 -4.97 1.58
CA GLY A 208 12.71 -5.69 2.53
C GLY A 208 14.10 -6.14 2.02
N ARG A 209 14.43 -5.98 0.73
CA ARG A 209 15.76 -6.36 0.21
C ARG A 209 16.73 -5.20 0.38
N GLY A 210 17.46 -5.19 1.49
CA GLY A 210 18.53 -4.22 1.72
C GLY A 210 19.63 -4.30 0.65
N HIS A 211 20.53 -3.33 0.65
CA HIS A 211 21.68 -3.28 -0.26
C HIS A 211 22.45 -4.61 -0.35
N SER A 212 22.53 -5.36 0.76
CA SER A 212 23.19 -6.67 0.86
C SER A 212 22.56 -7.77 -0.01
N GLU A 213 21.26 -7.73 -0.26
CA GLU A 213 20.58 -8.74 -1.08
C GLU A 213 20.63 -8.41 -2.58
N LEU A 214 20.65 -7.11 -2.91
CA LEU A 214 20.76 -6.63 -4.29
C LEU A 214 22.20 -6.63 -4.80
N CYS A 215 23.16 -6.34 -3.92
CA CYS A 215 24.57 -6.51 -4.23
C CYS A 215 25.07 -7.88 -3.75
N ARG A 216 24.77 -8.93 -4.54
CA ARG A 216 25.33 -10.29 -4.36
C ARG A 216 26.86 -10.39 -4.58
N ASN A 217 27.51 -9.30 -4.98
CA ASN A 217 28.95 -9.28 -5.26
C ASN A 217 29.68 -8.44 -4.21
N ASP A 218 30.77 -9.00 -3.67
CA ASP A 218 31.72 -8.38 -2.72
C ASP A 218 32.36 -7.06 -3.22
N SER A 219 32.02 -6.57 -4.42
CA SER A 219 32.52 -5.32 -4.97
C SER A 219 31.76 -4.07 -4.53
N CYS A 220 30.60 -4.21 -3.86
CA CYS A 220 29.94 -3.10 -3.17
C CYS A 220 30.29 -3.14 -1.67
N SER A 221 31.51 -2.76 -1.27
CA SER A 221 31.79 -2.61 0.16
C SER A 221 30.86 -1.54 0.75
N ALA A 222 30.19 -1.85 1.86
CA ALA A 222 29.26 -0.93 2.56
C ALA A 222 29.91 0.42 2.95
N SER A 223 31.25 0.53 2.88
CA SER A 223 32.04 1.73 3.08
C SER A 223 32.35 2.54 1.81
N THR A 224 32.13 2.00 0.61
CA THR A 224 32.28 2.71 -0.69
C THR A 224 30.96 2.85 -1.46
N GLY A 225 29.88 2.16 -1.05
CA GLY A 225 28.55 2.27 -1.65
C GLY A 225 27.77 3.54 -1.29
N ARG A 226 28.32 4.41 -0.44
CA ARG A 226 27.81 5.75 -0.13
C ARG A 226 28.74 6.83 -0.68
N THR A 227 28.83 6.96 -1.98
CA THR A 227 29.29 8.20 -2.58
C THR A 227 28.06 8.91 -3.13
N ILE A 228 27.38 9.60 -2.22
CA ILE A 228 26.51 10.73 -2.57
C ILE A 228 27.36 11.62 -3.49
N GLY A 229 27.03 11.66 -4.78
CA GLY A 229 27.81 12.39 -5.80
C GLY A 229 28.58 11.55 -6.83
N GLU A 230 28.55 10.21 -6.78
CA GLU A 230 28.93 9.39 -7.95
C GLU A 230 27.79 9.40 -8.97
N GLN A 231 28.06 9.87 -10.19
CA GLN A 231 27.10 9.84 -11.27
C GLN A 231 26.85 8.39 -11.73
N PRO A 232 25.60 8.01 -12.03
CA PRO A 232 25.30 6.71 -12.60
C PRO A 232 26.04 6.48 -13.92
N GLU A 233 26.39 5.23 -14.25
CA GLU A 233 27.09 4.91 -15.51
C GLU A 233 26.20 5.18 -16.74
N PHE A 234 24.87 5.17 -16.55
CA PHE A 234 23.88 5.48 -17.57
C PHE A 234 23.11 6.75 -17.21
N ARG A 235 22.87 7.58 -18.23
CA ARG A 235 22.04 8.78 -18.14
C ARG A 235 20.66 8.42 -17.60
N LYS A 236 20.27 9.09 -16.53
CA LYS A 236 18.91 9.06 -15.98
C LYS A 236 18.43 10.49 -15.87
N ILE A 237 17.13 10.69 -16.01
CA ILE A 237 16.52 12.01 -15.91
C ILE A 237 16.01 12.21 -14.49
N ALA A 238 16.35 13.34 -13.87
CA ALA A 238 15.78 13.72 -12.58
C ALA A 238 14.33 14.19 -12.80
N ILE A 239 13.45 13.78 -11.90
CA ILE A 239 12.08 14.27 -11.81
C ILE A 239 11.94 15.04 -10.50
N ASP A 240 11.78 16.34 -10.64
CA ASP A 240 11.78 17.35 -9.58
C ASP A 240 10.43 18.03 -9.38
N CYS A 241 9.54 17.89 -10.33
CA CYS A 241 8.20 18.45 -10.23
C CYS A 241 7.16 17.54 -10.85
N TRP A 242 5.90 17.84 -10.56
CA TRP A 242 4.78 17.07 -11.09
C TRP A 242 4.64 17.22 -12.60
N GLU A 243 4.98 18.38 -13.16
CA GLU A 243 4.98 18.59 -14.61
C GLU A 243 5.98 17.65 -15.30
N GLU A 244 7.19 17.52 -14.77
CA GLU A 244 8.18 16.55 -15.25
C GLU A 244 7.72 15.10 -15.10
N LEU A 245 6.97 14.75 -14.05
CA LEU A 245 6.44 13.39 -13.89
C LEU A 245 5.30 13.10 -14.89
N LEU A 246 4.40 14.07 -15.09
CA LEU A 246 3.24 13.94 -15.98
C LEU A 246 3.64 13.93 -17.45
N GLU A 247 4.74 14.61 -17.80
CA GLU A 247 5.33 14.63 -19.14
C GLU A 247 6.67 13.89 -19.16
N ALA A 248 6.79 12.85 -18.34
CA ALA A 248 8.07 12.20 -18.15
C ALA A 248 8.57 11.52 -19.43
N PRO A 249 9.89 11.54 -19.67
CA PRO A 249 10.51 10.93 -20.84
C PRO A 249 10.34 9.41 -20.80
N GLU A 250 10.44 8.78 -21.98
CA GLU A 250 10.46 7.31 -22.12
C GLU A 250 11.63 6.70 -21.34
N ASP A 251 12.77 7.40 -21.30
CA ASP A 251 13.95 6.99 -20.54
C ASP A 251 13.69 6.79 -19.04
N ALA A 252 14.54 5.97 -18.43
CA ALA A 252 14.53 5.74 -16.99
C ALA A 252 14.77 7.04 -16.22
N CYS A 253 13.93 7.27 -15.21
CA CYS A 253 13.91 8.52 -14.48
C CYS A 253 13.92 8.27 -12.96
N VAL A 254 14.38 9.27 -12.21
CA VAL A 254 14.50 9.22 -10.75
C VAL A 254 13.67 10.36 -10.15
N VAL A 255 12.60 9.99 -9.45
CA VAL A 255 11.81 10.93 -8.65
C VAL A 255 12.53 11.19 -7.34
N ARG A 256 12.88 12.46 -7.11
CA ARG A 256 13.58 12.92 -5.92
C ARG A 256 12.58 13.34 -4.85
N ALA A 257 12.15 12.39 -4.02
CA ALA A 257 11.21 12.59 -2.91
C ALA A 257 11.82 12.09 -1.58
N HIS A 258 13.11 12.37 -1.38
CA HIS A 258 13.89 11.78 -0.31
C HIS A 258 13.43 12.21 1.06
N GLY A 259 13.17 11.25 1.95
CA GLY A 259 12.65 11.51 3.30
C GLY A 259 11.19 11.94 3.33
N ASN A 260 10.51 11.97 2.17
CA ASN A 260 9.12 12.38 2.03
C ASN A 260 8.25 11.21 1.59
N TRP A 261 7.80 10.42 2.56
CA TRP A 261 7.02 9.22 2.29
C TRP A 261 5.70 9.49 1.55
N ILE A 262 5.06 10.66 1.80
CA ILE A 262 3.83 11.06 1.11
C ILE A 262 4.14 11.37 -0.36
N GLY A 263 5.22 12.12 -0.62
CA GLY A 263 5.70 12.40 -1.97
C GLY A 263 6.02 11.11 -2.73
N ARG A 264 6.72 10.16 -2.09
CA ARG A 264 7.01 8.84 -2.67
C ARG A 264 5.75 8.04 -2.98
N LEU A 265 4.82 7.97 -2.03
CA LEU A 265 3.55 7.24 -2.20
C LEU A 265 2.72 7.84 -3.33
N ALA A 266 2.58 9.16 -3.36
CA ALA A 266 1.85 9.88 -4.38
C ALA A 266 2.47 9.67 -5.76
N ALA A 267 3.78 9.88 -5.91
CA ALA A 267 4.49 9.69 -7.16
C ALA A 267 4.39 8.23 -7.65
N THR A 268 4.49 7.26 -6.74
CA THR A 268 4.29 5.83 -7.03
C THR A 268 2.91 5.58 -7.66
N CYS A 269 1.87 6.12 -7.03
CA CYS A 269 0.49 5.89 -7.48
C CYS A 269 0.20 6.59 -8.82
N VAL A 270 0.75 7.79 -9.03
CA VAL A 270 0.57 8.54 -10.28
C VAL A 270 1.34 7.88 -11.43
N ALA A 271 2.61 7.54 -11.22
CA ALA A 271 3.42 6.83 -12.21
C ALA A 271 2.78 5.50 -12.62
N TYR A 272 2.25 4.74 -11.65
CA TYR A 272 1.50 3.51 -11.93
C TYR A 272 0.29 3.75 -12.83
N GLN A 273 -0.51 4.78 -12.55
CA GLN A 273 -1.71 5.09 -13.35
C GLN A 273 -1.39 5.60 -14.75
N MET A 274 -0.24 6.26 -14.92
CA MET A 274 0.30 6.61 -16.22
C MET A 274 0.82 5.39 -17.00
N GLY A 275 0.74 4.19 -16.43
CA GLY A 275 1.18 2.94 -17.07
C GLY A 275 2.67 2.68 -16.97
N ARG A 276 3.41 3.42 -16.12
CA ARG A 276 4.85 3.25 -15.97
C ARG A 276 5.21 2.15 -14.99
N HIS A 277 6.36 1.52 -15.21
CA HIS A 277 6.93 0.60 -14.24
C HIS A 277 7.55 1.37 -13.08
N VAL A 278 7.20 1.02 -11.84
CA VAL A 278 7.71 1.73 -10.65
C VAL A 278 8.57 0.80 -9.82
N SER A 279 9.78 1.27 -9.51
CA SER A 279 10.70 0.61 -8.60
C SER A 279 11.03 1.54 -7.44
N ILE A 280 10.76 1.09 -6.23
CA ILE A 280 11.04 1.87 -5.02
C ILE A 280 12.39 1.43 -4.49
N LEU A 281 13.26 2.41 -4.30
CA LEU A 281 14.65 2.21 -3.91
C LEU A 281 14.79 2.39 -2.40
N PRO A 282 15.46 1.46 -1.68
CA PRO A 282 15.80 1.68 -0.29
C PRO A 282 16.91 2.73 -0.17
N GLU A 283 17.00 3.39 0.99
CA GLU A 283 17.95 4.49 1.23
C GLU A 283 19.42 4.07 1.12
N ASP A 284 19.72 2.77 1.23
CA ASP A 284 21.07 2.21 1.19
C ASP A 284 21.48 1.67 -0.18
N VAL A 285 20.63 1.75 -1.21
CA VAL A 285 20.96 1.22 -2.54
C VAL A 285 22.05 2.04 -3.24
N CYS A 286 22.99 1.38 -3.91
CA CYS A 286 24.00 2.05 -4.73
C CYS A 286 23.57 2.14 -6.21
N TRP A 287 24.08 3.14 -6.94
CA TRP A 287 23.73 3.37 -8.35
C TRP A 287 24.10 2.20 -9.27
N LYS A 288 25.14 1.42 -8.94
CA LYS A 288 25.49 0.20 -9.68
C LYS A 288 24.40 -0.88 -9.61
N CYS A 289 23.71 -1.00 -8.47
CA CYS A 289 22.57 -1.90 -8.34
C CYS A 289 21.37 -1.38 -9.13
N VAL A 290 21.13 -0.06 -9.08
CA VAL A 290 20.08 0.60 -9.87
C VAL A 290 20.32 0.41 -11.37
N ASP A 291 21.57 0.51 -11.84
CA ASP A 291 21.92 0.30 -13.24
C ASP A 291 21.63 -1.12 -13.73
N LYS A 292 21.81 -2.12 -12.88
CA LYS A 292 21.42 -3.51 -13.20
C LYS A 292 19.90 -3.65 -13.34
N LEU A 293 19.14 -3.07 -12.41
CA LEU A 293 17.68 -3.07 -12.46
C LEU A 293 17.16 -2.41 -13.74
N ASN A 294 17.82 -1.32 -14.16
CA ASN A 294 17.45 -0.60 -15.38
C ASN A 294 17.74 -1.38 -16.67
N LYS A 295 18.84 -2.14 -16.73
CA LYS A 295 19.17 -2.95 -17.91
C LYS A 295 18.12 -4.02 -18.20
N ASP A 296 17.42 -4.48 -17.18
CA ASP A 296 16.37 -5.49 -17.30
C ASP A 296 15.02 -4.89 -17.70
N GLN A 297 14.83 -3.56 -17.61
CA GLN A 297 13.55 -2.89 -17.79
C GLN A 297 13.71 -1.45 -18.34
N GLN A 298 13.28 -1.23 -19.59
CA GLN A 298 13.01 0.11 -20.10
C GLN A 298 11.72 0.64 -19.41
N ASP A 299 11.66 1.95 -19.11
CA ASP A 299 10.51 2.65 -18.50
C ASP A 299 10.34 2.55 -16.96
N VAL A 300 11.42 2.42 -16.19
CA VAL A 300 11.35 2.38 -14.72
C VAL A 300 11.48 3.78 -14.09
N VAL A 301 10.48 4.14 -13.28
CA VAL A 301 10.52 5.27 -12.35
C VAL A 301 11.11 4.80 -11.03
N PHE A 302 12.31 5.28 -10.71
CA PHE A 302 12.93 5.09 -9.40
C PHE A 302 12.44 6.14 -8.42
N ILE A 303 12.03 5.72 -7.24
CA ILE A 303 11.54 6.63 -6.20
C ILE A 303 12.44 6.49 -4.97
N SER A 304 13.21 7.55 -4.67
CA SER A 304 14.10 7.67 -3.51
C SER A 304 13.60 8.72 -2.54
#